data_AF-A0A3B0WUC7-F1
#
_entry.id   AF-A0A3B0WUC7-F1
#
_cell.length_a   1.000
_cell.length_b   1.000
_cell.length_c   1.000
_cell.angle_alpha   90.00
_cell.angle_beta   90.00
_cell.angle_gamma   90.00
#
_symmetry.space_group_name_H-M   'P 1'
#
loop_
_entity.id
_entity.type
_entity.pdbx_description
1 polymer ?
#
loop_
_entity_poly.entity_id
_entity_poly.type
_entity_poly.pdbx_seq_one_letter_code
_entity_poly.pdbx_strand_id
1 'polypeptide(L)'
;MPEPRYAQVSLEATPYYHCFSRCVRRAFLCGLDGLTEISYEHRKQWLEDRIYTASAAFALDLCTCAIMSNHYHVVLHVNKPQADAWNMDEIINRWHMLYKGNVLSSAISKENHSAKQNLPP
;
A
#
# COMPACT_ATOMS: atom_id res chain seq x y z
N MET A 1 -19.35 5.76 18.96
CA MET A 1 -19.32 4.43 18.31
C MET A 1 -18.17 4.41 17.31
N PRO A 2 -17.43 3.32 17.12
CA PRO A 2 -16.44 3.25 16.04
C PRO A 2 -17.16 3.24 14.68
N GLU A 3 -16.75 4.15 13.80
CA GLU A 3 -17.29 4.26 12.44
C GLU A 3 -16.70 3.17 11.51
N PRO A 4 -17.44 2.69 10.51
CA PRO A 4 -16.91 1.79 9.50
C PRO A 4 -15.80 2.48 8.69
N ARG A 5 -14.78 1.74 8.24
CA ARG A 5 -13.57 2.32 7.60
C ARG A 5 -13.86 3.22 6.41
N TYR A 6 -14.90 2.93 5.63
CA TYR A 6 -15.28 3.76 4.49
C TYR A 6 -15.75 5.17 4.91
N ALA A 7 -16.23 5.32 6.15
CA ALA A 7 -16.68 6.60 6.72
C ALA A 7 -15.58 7.32 7.52
N GLN A 8 -14.39 6.72 7.66
CA GLN A 8 -13.27 7.31 8.41
C GLN A 8 -12.38 8.25 7.58
N VAL A 9 -12.57 8.27 6.25
CA VAL A 9 -11.77 9.06 5.31
C VAL A 9 -12.65 10.08 4.61
N SER A 10 -12.27 11.36 4.67
CA SER A 10 -12.92 12.46 3.96
C SER A 10 -11.87 13.33 3.28
N LEU A 11 -11.76 13.22 1.96
CA LEU A 11 -10.82 14.02 1.17
C LEU A 11 -11.23 15.50 1.07
N GLU A 12 -12.50 15.81 1.35
CA GLU A 12 -12.97 17.19 1.47
C GLU A 12 -12.40 17.88 2.72
N ALA A 13 -12.25 17.13 3.82
CA ALA A 13 -11.71 17.67 5.06
C ALA A 13 -10.18 17.74 5.05
N THR A 14 -9.52 16.67 4.60
CA THR A 14 -8.06 16.62 4.46
C THR A 14 -7.63 15.49 3.52
N PRO A 15 -6.62 15.70 2.66
CA PRO A 15 -6.01 14.62 1.90
C PRO A 15 -4.90 13.90 2.70
N TYR A 16 -4.54 14.38 3.90
CA TYR A 16 -3.46 13.81 4.73
C TYR A 16 -3.99 12.95 5.87
N TYR A 17 -3.41 11.77 6.05
CA TYR A 17 -3.79 10.79 7.06
C TYR A 17 -2.57 10.22 7.77
N HIS A 18 -2.64 10.18 9.11
CA HIS A 18 -1.70 9.43 9.94
C HIS A 18 -2.26 8.04 10.20
N CYS A 19 -1.63 7.04 9.60
CA CYS A 19 -1.98 5.64 9.79
C CYS A 19 -0.93 4.94 10.64
N PHE A 20 -1.36 4.04 11.50
CA PHE A 20 -0.45 3.21 12.27
C PHE A 20 -1.04 1.84 12.49
N SER A 21 -0.17 0.85 12.62
CA SER A 21 -0.56 -0.50 13.01
C SER A 21 0.46 -1.05 13.99
N ARG A 22 -0.03 -1.81 14.96
CA ARG A 22 0.78 -2.42 16.00
C ARG A 22 0.56 -3.91 16.06
N CYS A 23 1.64 -4.63 16.29
CA CYS A 23 1.58 -6.01 16.73
C CYS A 23 1.16 -6.08 18.20
N VAL A 24 0.46 -7.16 18.54
CA VAL A 24 0.05 -7.50 19.90
C VAL A 24 0.66 -8.85 20.27
N ARG A 25 0.51 -9.27 21.54
CA ARG A 25 0.97 -10.58 22.04
C ARG A 25 2.45 -10.88 21.76
N ARG A 26 3.30 -9.85 21.86
CA ARG A 26 4.76 -9.94 21.63
C ARG A 26 5.16 -10.43 20.24
N ALA A 27 4.30 -10.27 19.23
CA ALA A 27 4.78 -10.29 17.87
C ALA A 27 5.61 -9.01 17.62
N PHE A 28 6.84 -9.18 17.14
CA PHE A 28 7.74 -8.08 16.80
C PHE A 28 7.81 -7.93 15.28
N LEU A 29 7.65 -6.70 14.80
CA LEU A 29 7.91 -6.34 13.40
C LEU A 29 9.40 -6.41 13.12
N CYS A 30 10.20 -5.82 14.03
CA CYS A 30 11.65 -5.78 14.02
C CYS A 30 12.18 -5.61 15.45
N GLY A 31 13.48 -5.37 15.63
CA GLY A 31 14.10 -5.19 16.95
C GLY A 31 14.37 -6.50 17.69
N LEU A 32 14.93 -6.36 18.90
CA LEU A 32 15.34 -7.46 19.78
C LEU A 32 14.21 -7.85 20.73
N ASP A 33 13.86 -9.14 20.79
CA ASP A 33 13.00 -9.67 21.85
C ASP A 33 13.83 -9.90 23.11
N GLY A 34 13.62 -9.08 24.15
CA GLY A 34 14.40 -9.14 25.38
C GLY A 34 14.28 -10.42 26.21
N LEU A 35 13.30 -11.29 25.94
CA LEU A 35 13.20 -12.59 26.63
C LEU A 35 13.93 -13.72 25.90
N THR A 36 13.79 -13.77 24.58
CA THR A 36 14.35 -14.85 23.76
C THR A 36 15.72 -14.50 23.17
N GLU A 37 16.10 -13.22 23.28
CA GLU A 37 17.30 -12.63 22.69
C GLU A 37 17.35 -12.73 21.15
N ILE A 38 16.23 -13.07 20.52
CA ILE A 38 16.13 -13.15 19.07
C ILE A 38 15.96 -11.74 18.49
N SER A 39 16.83 -11.38 17.54
CA SER A 39 16.72 -10.14 16.78
C SER A 39 15.94 -10.32 15.48
N TYR A 40 14.91 -9.51 15.30
CA TYR A 40 14.11 -9.40 14.09
C TYR A 40 14.48 -8.17 13.26
N GLU A 41 15.57 -7.46 13.60
CA GLU A 41 15.94 -6.19 12.96
C GLU A 41 16.17 -6.32 11.44
N HIS A 42 16.58 -7.50 10.98
CA HIS A 42 16.72 -7.83 9.56
C HIS A 42 15.44 -7.60 8.72
N ARG A 43 14.27 -7.52 9.35
CA ARG A 43 12.98 -7.28 8.68
C ARG A 43 12.70 -5.80 8.42
N LYS A 44 13.39 -4.88 9.10
CA LYS A 44 13.06 -3.45 9.05
C LYS A 44 13.10 -2.90 7.63
N GLN A 45 14.18 -3.17 6.89
CA GLN A 45 14.31 -2.72 5.49
C GLN A 45 13.17 -3.28 4.63
N TRP A 46 12.85 -4.56 4.79
CA TRP A 46 11.74 -5.18 4.06
C TRP A 46 10.39 -4.51 4.37
N LEU A 47 10.15 -4.10 5.62
CA LEU A 47 8.95 -3.32 5.96
C LEU A 47 8.95 -1.94 5.28
N GLU A 48 10.07 -1.22 5.28
CA GLU A 48 10.20 0.10 4.63
C GLU A 48 9.90 -0.01 3.13
N ASP A 49 10.54 -0.97 2.46
CA ASP A 49 10.35 -1.22 1.03
C ASP A 49 8.89 -1.60 0.73
N ARG A 50 8.26 -2.39 1.61
CA ARG A 50 6.85 -2.79 1.44
C ARG A 50 5.89 -1.62 1.62
N ILE A 51 6.14 -0.73 2.58
CA ILE A 51 5.36 0.50 2.79
C ILE A 51 5.49 1.41 1.57
N TYR A 52 6.71 1.61 1.06
CA TYR A 52 6.95 2.40 -0.14
C TYR A 52 6.22 1.81 -1.36
N THR A 53 6.40 0.51 -1.62
CA THR A 53 5.74 -0.19 -2.72
C THR A 53 4.22 -0.10 -2.63
N ALA A 54 3.65 -0.30 -1.44
CA ALA A 54 2.21 -0.21 -1.22
C ALA A 54 1.68 1.20 -1.47
N SER A 55 2.38 2.22 -0.98
CA SER A 55 1.98 3.62 -1.17
C SER A 55 1.94 3.98 -2.66
N ALA A 56 2.99 3.62 -3.40
CA ALA A 56 3.07 3.86 -4.84
C ALA A 56 1.97 3.13 -5.64
N ALA A 57 1.64 1.89 -5.27
CA ALA A 57 0.58 1.13 -5.93
C ALA A 57 -0.82 1.71 -5.74
N PHE A 58 -1.06 2.49 -4.67
CA PHE A 58 -2.38 3.02 -4.31
C PHE A 58 -2.55 4.55 -4.52
N ALA A 59 -1.67 5.19 -5.29
CA ALA A 59 -1.67 6.65 -5.51
C ALA A 59 -1.58 7.42 -4.18
N LEU A 60 -0.70 6.96 -3.30
CA LEU A 60 -0.43 7.60 -2.02
C LEU A 60 1.00 8.13 -2.03
N ASP A 61 1.15 9.40 -1.68
CA ASP A 61 2.47 9.96 -1.40
C ASP A 61 2.82 9.67 0.06
N LEU A 62 3.95 9.01 0.28
CA LEU A 62 4.46 8.71 1.62
C LEU A 62 5.21 9.94 2.16
N CYS A 63 4.55 10.72 3.02
CA CYS A 63 5.14 11.95 3.58
C CYS A 63 6.18 11.65 4.66
N THR A 64 5.92 10.67 5.51
CA THR A 64 6.88 10.19 6.52
C THR A 64 6.57 8.76 6.95
N CYS A 65 7.59 8.06 7.41
CA CYS A 65 7.51 6.69 7.92
C CYS A 65 8.41 6.56 9.16
N ALA A 66 7.88 5.92 10.21
CA ALA A 66 8.63 5.55 11.40
C ALA A 66 8.30 4.10 11.75
N ILE A 67 9.32 3.24 11.78
CA ILE A 67 9.18 1.82 12.14
C ILE A 67 9.84 1.60 13.49
N MET A 68 9.07 1.00 14.39
CA MET A 68 9.49 0.58 15.72
C MET A 68 9.35 -0.95 15.83
N SER A 69 9.87 -1.50 16.93
CA SER A 69 9.96 -2.95 17.11
C SER A 69 8.60 -3.67 17.06
N ASN A 70 7.51 -3.02 17.48
CA ASN A 70 6.17 -3.62 17.53
C ASN A 70 5.09 -2.81 16.80
N HIS A 71 5.42 -1.70 16.14
CA HIS A 71 4.46 -0.91 15.39
C HIS A 71 5.15 -0.01 14.36
N TYR A 72 4.38 0.49 13.41
CA TYR A 72 4.84 1.52 12.49
C TYR A 72 3.82 2.66 12.43
N HIS A 73 4.31 3.84 12.09
CA HIS A 73 3.53 5.04 11.80
C HIS A 73 3.88 5.52 10.39
N VAL A 74 2.86 5.86 9.61
CA VAL A 74 3.02 6.48 8.28
C VAL A 74 2.10 7.68 8.16
N VAL A 75 2.61 8.75 7.56
CA VAL A 75 1.76 9.87 7.11
C VAL A 75 1.65 9.77 5.60
N LEU A 76 0.42 9.70 5.13
CA LEU A 76 0.07 9.47 3.74
C LEU A 76 -0.73 10.67 3.23
N HIS A 77 -0.43 11.09 2.01
CA HIS A 77 -1.25 12.01 1.24
C HIS A 77 -1.99 11.23 0.14
N VAL A 78 -3.31 11.37 0.08
CA VAL A 78 -4.13 10.74 -0.96
C VAL A 78 -4.05 11.57 -2.24
N ASN A 79 -3.26 11.09 -3.21
CA ASN A 79 -3.07 11.76 -4.49
C ASN A 79 -4.23 11.45 -5.45
N LYS A 80 -5.39 12.03 -5.16
CA LYS A 80 -6.61 11.84 -5.96
C LYS A 80 -6.41 12.21 -7.45
N PRO A 81 -5.73 13.31 -7.82
CA PRO A 81 -5.47 13.61 -9.23
C PRO A 81 -4.69 12.50 -9.95
N GLN A 82 -3.68 11.90 -9.29
CA GLN A 82 -2.94 10.78 -9.87
C GLN A 82 -3.82 9.55 -10.03
N ALA A 83 -4.63 9.21 -9.02
CA ALA A 83 -5.55 8.08 -9.08
C ALA A 83 -6.57 8.24 -10.22
N ASP A 84 -7.16 9.43 -10.35
CA ASP A 84 -8.17 9.75 -11.37
C ASP A 84 -7.59 9.73 -12.80
N ALA A 85 -6.26 9.92 -12.94
CA ALA A 85 -5.56 9.85 -14.22
C ALA A 85 -5.25 8.42 -14.69
N TRP A 86 -5.41 7.41 -13.83
CA TRP A 86 -5.12 6.02 -14.19
C TRP A 86 -6.26 5.39 -14.97
N ASN A 87 -5.92 4.76 -16.09
CA ASN A 87 -6.83 3.88 -16.80
C ASN A 87 -6.90 2.49 -16.13
N MET A 88 -7.86 1.67 -16.57
CA MET A 88 -8.08 0.34 -16.01
C MET A 88 -6.84 -0.57 -16.06
N ASP A 89 -6.02 -0.48 -17.12
CA ASP A 89 -4.78 -1.28 -17.21
C ASP A 89 -3.78 -0.90 -16.14
N GLU A 90 -3.59 0.41 -15.95
CA GLU A 90 -2.67 0.92 -14.93
C GLU A 90 -3.15 0.54 -13.54
N ILE A 91 -4.45 0.62 -13.27
CA ILE A 91 -5.06 0.16 -12.02
C ILE A 91 -4.77 -1.33 -11.79
N ILE A 92 -4.95 -2.18 -12.80
CA ILE A 92 -4.70 -3.62 -12.70
C ILE A 92 -3.21 -3.90 -12.49
N ASN A 93 -2.33 -3.28 -13.27
CA ASN A 93 -0.89 -3.47 -13.17
C ASN A 93 -0.38 -3.09 -11.78
N ARG A 94 -0.85 -1.95 -11.23
CA ARG A 94 -0.52 -1.52 -9.88
C ARG A 94 -1.05 -2.45 -8.80
N TRP A 95 -2.28 -2.95 -8.95
CA TRP A 95 -2.81 -3.98 -8.06
C TRP A 95 -1.93 -5.24 -8.07
N HIS A 96 -1.44 -5.65 -9.25
CA HIS A 96 -0.55 -6.81 -9.42
C HIS A 96 0.85 -6.60 -8.83
N MET A 97 1.30 -5.36 -8.60
CA MET A 97 2.53 -5.10 -7.85
C MET A 97 2.46 -5.61 -6.40
N LEU A 98 1.25 -5.65 -5.83
CA LEU A 98 1.05 -6.03 -4.43
C LEU A 98 0.47 -7.43 -4.25
N TYR A 99 -0.33 -7.88 -5.21
CA TYR A 99 -1.11 -9.10 -5.13
C TYR A 99 -0.96 -9.94 -6.38
N LYS A 100 -1.08 -11.27 -6.25
CA LYS A 100 -0.91 -12.21 -7.36
C LYS A 100 -1.93 -12.05 -8.51
N GLY A 101 -2.99 -11.27 -8.33
CA GLY A 101 -4.08 -11.14 -9.29
C GLY A 101 -5.00 -12.37 -9.33
N ASN A 102 -6.05 -12.29 -10.14
CA ASN A 102 -6.96 -13.39 -10.47
C ASN A 102 -7.18 -13.49 -11.99
N VAL A 103 -7.84 -14.55 -12.45
CA VAL A 103 -8.10 -14.83 -13.87
C VAL A 103 -8.75 -13.64 -14.58
N LEU A 104 -9.71 -12.96 -13.94
CA LEU A 104 -10.39 -11.81 -14.50
C LEU A 104 -9.44 -10.62 -14.69
N SER A 105 -8.67 -10.25 -13.65
CA SER A 105 -7.70 -9.16 -13.75
C SER A 105 -6.61 -9.45 -14.78
N SER A 106 -6.19 -10.71 -14.93
CA SER A 106 -5.23 -11.12 -15.96
C SER A 106 -5.84 -11.13 -17.37
N ALA A 107 -7.14 -11.44 -17.51
CA ALA A 107 -7.84 -11.41 -18.79
C ALA A 107 -8.05 -9.97 -19.28
N ILE A 108 -8.54 -9.08 -18.41
CA ILE A 108 -8.77 -7.66 -18.74
C ILE A 108 -7.46 -6.99 -19.16
N SER A 109 -6.36 -7.26 -18.46
CA SER A 109 -5.03 -6.75 -18.85
C SER A 109 -4.61 -7.23 -20.25
N LYS A 110 -4.87 -8.50 -20.61
CA LYS A 110 -4.55 -9.04 -21.94
C LYS A 110 -5.44 -8.48 -23.05
N GLU A 111 -6.75 -8.35 -22.81
CA GLU A 111 -7.71 -7.80 -23.78
C GLU A 111 -7.33 -6.36 -24.16
N ASN A 112 -7.02 -5.52 -23.17
CA ASN A 112 -6.64 -4.13 -23.42
C ASN A 112 -5.28 -3.99 -24.11
N HIS A 113 -4.34 -4.91 -23.89
CA HIS A 113 -3.09 -4.96 -24.67
C HIS A 113 -3.35 -5.31 -26.14
N SER A 114 -4.29 -6.23 -26.42
CA SER A 114 -4.68 -6.57 -27.79
C SER A 114 -5.46 -5.46 -28.49
N ALA A 115 -6.27 -4.69 -27.75
CA ALA A 115 -7.00 -3.55 -28.29
C ALA A 115 -6.07 -2.39 -28.69
N LYS A 116 -5.02 -2.11 -27.90
CA LYS A 116 -4.04 -1.05 -28.21
C LYS A 116 -3.15 -1.37 -29.42
N GLN A 117 -2.93 -2.64 -29.75
CA GLN A 117 -2.17 -3.05 -30.94
C GLN A 117 -2.97 -2.97 -32.25
N ASN A 118 -4.30 -2.79 -32.16
CA ASN A 118 -5.21 -2.78 -33.31
C ASN A 118 -5.74 -1.37 -33.67
N LEU A 119 -5.18 -0.29 -33.10
CA LEU A 119 -5.49 1.06 -33.59
C LEU A 119 -4.67 1.35 -34.87
N PRO A 120 -5.30 1.86 -35.95
CA PRO A 120 -4.57 2.32 -37.13
C PRO A 120 -3.65 3.50 -36.77
N PRO A 121 -2.58 3.73 -37.57
CA PRO A 121 -1.58 4.76 -37.31
C PRO A 121 -2.15 6.19 -37.30
#